data_AF-A0A161HGX8-F1
#
_entry.id   AF-A0A161HGX8-F1
#
_cell.length_a   1.000
_cell.length_b   1.000
_cell.length_c   1.000
_cell.angle_alpha   90.00
_cell.angle_beta   90.00
_cell.angle_gamma   90.00
#
_symmetry.space_group_name_H-M   'P 1'
#
loop_
_entity.id
_entity.type
_entity.pdbx_description
1 polymer ?
#
loop_
_entity_poly.entity_id
_entity_poly.type
_entity_poly.pdbx_seq_one_letter_code
_entity_poly.pdbx_strand_id
1 'polypeptide(L)'
;MEMHRDIVPDLPINTELLFSNDICYNQGFYRKDSILTVQGHPEFNEDIINKIVDVRADTGVISPELANDARNRSGDRNDGPGLAKVMVKFITEGLE
;
A
#
# COMPACT_ATOMS: atom_id res chain seq x y z
N MET A 1 0.17 0.74 7.13
CA MET A 1 -1.27 0.86 7.36
C MET A 1 -1.95 0.64 6.02
N GLU A 2 -2.86 -0.31 5.92
CA GLU A 2 -3.60 -0.58 4.69
C GLU A 2 -4.96 0.13 4.75
N MET A 3 -5.39 0.77 3.66
CA MET A 3 -6.67 1.51 3.61
C MET A 3 -7.41 1.22 2.31
N HIS A 4 -7.96 0.01 2.21
CA HIS A 4 -8.79 -0.44 1.10
C HIS A 4 -9.88 -1.39 1.61
N ARG A 5 -11.00 -1.49 0.89
CA ARG A 5 -12.10 -2.43 1.17
C ARG A 5 -12.24 -3.51 0.11
N ASP A 6 -11.69 -3.24 -1.07
CA ASP A 6 -11.67 -4.13 -2.20
C ASP A 6 -10.22 -4.50 -2.51
N ILE A 7 -10.05 -5.65 -3.16
CA ILE A 7 -8.77 -6.17 -3.62
C ILE A 7 -8.95 -6.76 -5.02
N VAL A 8 -7.86 -6.93 -5.76
CA VAL A 8 -7.86 -7.74 -6.98
C VAL A 8 -7.94 -9.22 -6.55
N PRO A 9 -9.02 -9.96 -6.88
CA PRO A 9 -9.23 -11.30 -6.34
C PRO A 9 -8.33 -12.35 -7.01
N ASP A 10 -8.10 -12.20 -8.31
CA ASP A 10 -7.33 -13.15 -9.12
C ASP A 10 -6.13 -12.46 -9.75
N LEU A 11 -4.96 -13.13 -9.74
CA LEU A 11 -3.77 -12.63 -10.41
C LEU A 11 -4.01 -12.60 -11.93
N PRO A 12 -3.91 -11.42 -12.60
CA PRO A 12 -4.18 -11.34 -14.03
C PRO A 12 -3.23 -12.21 -14.86
N ILE A 13 -3.71 -12.71 -16.01
CA ILE A 13 -2.89 -13.52 -16.92
C ILE A 13 -1.67 -12.74 -17.41
N ASN A 14 -0.54 -13.43 -17.58
CA ASN A 14 0.74 -12.84 -17.99
C ASN A 14 1.23 -11.74 -17.04
N THR A 15 0.97 -11.89 -15.74
CA THR A 15 1.56 -11.07 -14.67
C THR A 15 2.27 -11.95 -13.65
N GLU A 16 3.25 -11.37 -12.99
CA GLU A 16 4.03 -11.99 -11.92
C GLU A 16 3.63 -11.37 -10.59
N LEU A 17 3.39 -12.19 -9.57
CA LEU A 17 3.10 -11.71 -8.23
C LEU A 17 4.39 -11.15 -7.59
N LEU A 18 4.34 -9.92 -7.10
CA LEU A 18 5.45 -9.28 -6.40
C LEU A 18 5.30 -9.34 -4.89
N PHE A 19 4.10 -9.04 -4.39
CA PHE A 19 3.83 -8.89 -2.97
C PHE A 19 2.51 -9.59 -2.61
N SER A 20 2.49 -10.20 -1.42
CA SER A 20 1.31 -10.87 -0.87
C SER A 20 1.28 -10.80 0.64
N ASN A 21 0.09 -10.80 1.23
CA ASN A 21 -0.11 -11.07 2.65
C ASN A 21 -1.37 -11.93 2.88
N ASP A 22 -1.62 -12.32 4.14
CA ASP A 22 -2.71 -13.25 4.50
C ASP A 22 -4.12 -12.70 4.21
N ILE A 23 -4.28 -11.38 4.08
CA ILE A 23 -5.57 -10.72 3.85
C ILE A 23 -5.76 -10.40 2.36
N CYS A 24 -4.70 -9.95 1.70
CA CYS A 24 -4.68 -9.54 0.31
C CYS A 24 -3.52 -10.29 -0.38
N TYR A 25 -3.85 -11.36 -1.08
CA TYR A 25 -2.85 -12.17 -1.75
C TYR A 25 -2.20 -11.40 -2.91
N ASN A 26 -3.00 -10.69 -3.72
CA ASN A 26 -2.51 -9.90 -4.86
C ASN A 26 -2.16 -8.46 -4.43
N GLN A 27 -1.25 -8.29 -3.47
CA GLN A 27 -0.83 -6.97 -2.95
C GLN A 27 -0.02 -6.16 -3.96
N GLY A 28 0.62 -6.80 -4.92
CA GLY A 28 1.20 -6.15 -6.07
C GLY A 28 1.65 -7.17 -7.09
N PHE A 29 1.57 -6.80 -8.37
CA PHE A 29 1.94 -7.64 -9.48
C PHE A 29 2.57 -6.82 -10.60
N TYR A 30 3.32 -7.51 -11.45
CA TYR A 30 4.15 -6.93 -12.48
C TYR A 30 3.90 -7.59 -13.83
N ARG A 31 4.01 -6.80 -14.90
CA ARG A 31 4.20 -7.30 -16.26
C ARG A 31 5.31 -6.50 -16.88
N LYS A 32 6.30 -7.20 -17.44
CA LYS A 32 7.48 -6.60 -18.05
C LYS A 32 7.14 -5.40 -18.93
N ASP A 33 7.77 -4.27 -18.63
CA ASP A 33 7.69 -3.00 -19.35
C ASP A 33 6.26 -2.47 -19.57
N SER A 34 5.29 -2.89 -18.74
CA SER A 34 3.90 -2.56 -19.01
C SER A 34 3.02 -2.35 -17.78
N ILE A 35 3.18 -3.14 -16.72
CA ILE A 35 2.31 -3.04 -15.54
C ILE A 35 3.16 -3.13 -14.29
N LEU A 36 2.98 -2.20 -13.37
CA LEU A 36 3.45 -2.29 -11.99
C LEU A 36 2.29 -1.86 -11.10
N THR A 37 1.88 -2.72 -10.16
CA THR A 37 0.80 -2.42 -9.22
C THR A 37 1.26 -2.51 -7.78
N VAL A 38 0.62 -1.70 -6.94
CA VAL A 38 0.80 -1.69 -5.48
C VAL A 38 -0.59 -1.44 -4.88
N GLN A 39 -1.05 -2.36 -4.03
CA GLN A 39 -2.29 -2.23 -3.27
C GLN A 39 -2.06 -1.46 -1.97
N GLY A 40 -0.91 -1.65 -1.34
CA GLY A 40 -0.49 -0.89 -0.18
C GLY A 40 -0.15 0.57 -0.50
N HIS A 41 0.23 1.31 0.54
CA HIS A 41 0.37 2.76 0.48
C HIS A 41 1.83 3.22 0.69
N PRO A 42 2.73 3.09 -0.31
CA PRO A 42 4.11 3.57 -0.20
C PRO A 42 4.22 5.09 -0.05
N GLU A 43 3.16 5.82 -0.37
CA GLU A 43 3.02 7.26 -0.19
C GLU A 43 2.72 7.65 1.27
N PHE A 44 2.35 6.71 2.14
CA PHE A 44 2.00 7.02 3.53
C PHE A 44 3.26 7.27 4.37
N ASN A 45 3.25 8.42 5.05
CA ASN A 45 4.14 8.76 6.14
C ASN A 45 3.32 8.99 7.42
N GLU A 46 4.01 9.21 8.53
CA GLU A 46 3.39 9.44 9.85
C GLU A 46 2.30 10.53 9.80
N ASP A 47 2.59 11.68 9.18
CA ASP A 47 1.64 12.80 9.08
C ASP A 47 0.38 12.43 8.30
N ILE A 48 0.52 11.71 7.17
CA ILE A 48 -0.60 11.26 6.34
C ILE A 48 -1.42 10.23 7.11
N ILE A 49 -0.77 9.26 7.75
CA ILE A 49 -1.43 8.22 8.54
C ILE A 49 -2.28 8.86 9.65
N ASN A 50 -1.70 9.76 10.43
CA ASN A 50 -2.41 10.41 11.53
C ASN A 50 -3.64 11.19 11.04
N LYS A 51 -3.52 11.96 9.95
CA LYS A 51 -4.66 12.67 9.34
C LYS A 51 -5.77 11.73 8.85
N ILE A 52 -5.41 10.60 8.24
CA ILE A 52 -6.38 9.59 7.80
C ILE A 52 -7.08 8.98 9.02
N VAL A 53 -6.33 8.63 10.05
CA VAL A 53 -6.87 8.04 11.29
C VAL A 53 -7.85 8.99 11.96
N ASP A 54 -7.52 10.28 12.07
CA ASP A 54 -8.40 11.29 12.66
C ASP A 54 -9.75 11.34 11.96
N VAL A 55 -9.76 11.52 10.62
CA VAL A 55 -11.00 11.58 9.83
C VAL A 55 -11.81 10.29 9.93
N ARG A 56 -11.15 9.13 9.93
CA ARG A 56 -11.82 7.82 9.97
C ARG A 56 -12.38 7.48 11.35
N ALA A 57 -11.70 7.92 12.42
CA ALA A 57 -12.18 7.77 13.79
C ALA A 57 -13.39 8.68 14.04
N ASP A 58 -13.30 9.94 13.60
CA ASP A 58 -14.38 10.93 13.75
C ASP A 58 -15.66 10.52 13.03
N THR A 59 -15.52 9.84 11.90
CA THR A 59 -16.66 9.31 11.13
C THR A 59 -17.14 7.94 11.61
N GLY A 60 -16.50 7.35 12.63
CA GLY A 60 -16.84 6.03 13.17
C GLY A 60 -16.53 4.86 12.22
N VAL A 61 -15.73 5.09 11.17
CA VAL A 61 -15.35 4.06 10.20
C VAL A 61 -14.37 3.05 10.81
N ILE A 62 -13.53 3.51 11.74
CA ILE A 62 -12.60 2.67 12.51
C ILE A 62 -12.89 2.79 14.00
N SER A 63 -12.67 1.71 14.74
CA SER A 63 -12.85 1.72 16.21
C SER A 63 -11.78 2.58 16.89
N PRO A 64 -12.04 3.09 18.11
CA PRO A 64 -11.02 3.80 18.89
C PRO A 64 -9.75 2.97 19.14
N GLU A 65 -9.91 1.65 19.31
CA GLU A 65 -8.78 0.72 19.47
C GLU A 65 -7.91 0.67 18.22
N LEU A 66 -8.52 0.50 17.04
CA LEU A 66 -7.79 0.48 15.77
C LEU A 66 -7.13 1.84 15.47
N ALA A 67 -7.81 2.95 15.81
CA ALA A 67 -7.25 4.28 15.68
C ALA A 67 -6.00 4.45 16.56
N ASN A 68 -6.04 3.98 17.81
CA ASN A 68 -4.88 4.06 18.72
C ASN A 68 -3.72 3.17 18.27
N ASP A 69 -4.00 1.94 17.82
CA ASP A 69 -2.97 1.07 17.24
C ASP A 69 -2.31 1.72 16.01
N ALA A 70 -3.11 2.28 15.10
CA ALA A 70 -2.60 2.94 13.91
C ALA A 70 -1.72 4.16 14.24
N ARG A 71 -2.10 4.97 15.24
CA ARG A 71 -1.27 6.10 15.71
C ARG A 71 0.04 5.62 16.31
N ASN A 72 0.01 4.57 17.13
CA ASN A 72 1.22 4.02 17.76
C ASN A 72 2.24 3.51 16.75
N ARG A 73 1.77 2.95 15.62
CA ARG A 73 2.63 2.42 14.54
C ARG A 73 2.89 3.41 13.41
N SER A 74 2.35 4.63 13.50
CA SER A 74 2.39 5.60 12.39
C SER A 74 3.80 6.05 12.01
N GLY A 75 4.71 6.11 13.00
CA GLY A 75 6.12 6.44 12.81
C GLY A 75 7.04 5.22 12.57
N ASP A 76 6.49 4.01 12.51
CA ASP A 76 7.30 2.82 12.23
C ASP A 76 7.94 2.91 10.86
N ARG A 77 9.16 2.35 10.74
CA ARG A 77 9.88 2.32 9.47
C ARG A 77 9.04 1.59 8.41
N ASN A 78 8.88 2.24 7.26
CA ASN A 78 8.40 1.64 6.04
C ASN A 78 9.42 1.84 4.89
N ASP A 79 9.31 1.04 3.83
CA ASP A 79 10.20 1.10 2.68
C ASP A 79 9.61 1.93 1.51
N GLY A 80 8.63 2.80 1.80
CA GLY A 80 7.96 3.68 0.82
C GLY A 80 8.93 4.48 -0.04
N PRO A 81 9.96 5.16 0.51
CA PRO A 81 10.97 5.86 -0.29
C PRO A 81 11.78 4.96 -1.23
N GLY A 82 11.99 3.69 -0.87
CA GLY A 82 12.65 2.71 -1.72
C GLY A 82 11.77 2.32 -2.90
N LEU A 83 10.51 2.00 -2.62
CA LEU A 83 9.52 1.67 -3.64
C LEU A 83 9.24 2.85 -4.58
N ALA A 84 9.20 4.09 -4.07
CA ALA A 84 9.06 5.28 -4.90
C ALA A 84 10.17 5.40 -5.95
N LYS A 85 11.43 5.07 -5.61
CA LYS A 85 12.54 5.05 -6.59
C LYS A 85 12.32 3.99 -7.66
N VAL A 86 11.83 2.81 -7.29
CA VAL A 86 11.49 1.73 -8.24
C VAL A 86 10.36 2.17 -9.17
N MET A 87 9.32 2.81 -8.64
CA MET A 87 8.20 3.33 -9.45
C MET A 87 8.67 4.39 -10.44
N VAL A 88 9.52 5.33 -10.01
CA VAL A 88 10.12 6.33 -10.92
C VAL A 88 10.93 5.65 -12.02
N LYS A 89 11.81 4.70 -11.65
CA LYS A 89 12.59 3.93 -12.63
C LYS A 89 11.69 3.20 -13.62
N PHE A 90 10.64 2.52 -13.15
CA PHE A 90 9.67 1.85 -14.00
C PHE A 90 9.03 2.81 -15.03
N ILE A 91 8.65 4.02 -14.59
CA ILE A 91 8.02 5.03 -15.47
C ILE A 91 9.02 5.59 -16.48
N THR A 92 10.29 5.80 -16.10
CA THR A 92 11.26 6.52 -16.94
C THR A 92 12.14 5.61 -17.80
N GLU A 93 12.45 4.42 -17.33
CA GLU A 93 13.45 3.51 -17.90
C GLU A 93 12.93 2.08 -18.12
N GLY A 94 11.82 1.70 -17.47
CA GLY A 94 11.40 0.31 -17.35
C GLY A 94 12.14 -0.42 -16.21
N LEU A 95 11.77 -1.68 -15.96
CA LEU A 95 12.45 -2.55 -15.00
C LEU A 95 12.98 -3.77 -15.76
N GLU A 96 14.30 -3.95 -15.73
CA GLU A 96 15.02 -4.99 -16.49
C GLU A 96 14.59 -6.42 -16.12
#